data_AF-A0A428XEE0-F1
#
_entry.id   AF-A0A428XEE0-F1
#
_cell.length_a   1.000
_cell.length_b   1.000
_cell.length_c   1.000
_cell.angle_alpha   90.00
_cell.angle_beta   90.00
_cell.angle_gamma   90.00
#
_symmetry.space_group_name_H-M   'P 1'
#
loop_
_entity.id
_entity.type
_entity.pdbx_description
1 polymer ?
#
loop_
_entity_poly.entity_id
_entity_poly.type
_entity_poly.pdbx_seq_one_letter_code
_entity_poly.pdbx_strand_id
1 'polypeptide(L)'
;MSLIWATRGRSWGFRFLLTAGFEDPLPEYDAAFAGAGDGPEICHRVGARVALRFPDPLGRKDRAGRVIPHEFVVSGSLAEGIESVEDGLRVIWSRPGVADEFARIWESPEPPAAHG
;
A
#
# COMPACT_ATOMS: atom_id res chain seq x y z
N MET A 1 -7.25 4.96 -13.89
CA MET A 1 -7.02 4.75 -12.44
C MET A 1 -5.87 3.78 -12.31
N SER A 2 -4.90 4.04 -11.44
CA SER A 2 -3.83 3.09 -11.18
C SER A 2 -3.51 3.03 -9.70
N LEU A 3 -3.05 1.86 -9.25
CA LEU A 3 -2.75 1.58 -7.84
C LEU A 3 -1.43 0.83 -7.77
N ILE A 4 -0.44 1.45 -7.14
CA ILE A 4 0.74 0.73 -6.66
C ILE A 4 0.45 0.35 -5.22
N TRP A 5 0.76 -0.89 -4.85
CA TRP A 5 0.65 -1.36 -3.48
C TRP A 5 1.95 -2.02 -3.08
N ALA A 6 2.57 -1.50 -2.03
CA ALA A 6 3.73 -2.07 -1.40
C ALA A 6 3.44 -2.40 0.06
N THR A 7 3.86 -3.59 0.48
CA THR A 7 3.68 -4.06 1.86
C THR A 7 4.67 -5.19 2.15
N ARG A 8 4.52 -5.86 3.30
CA ARG A 8 5.32 -6.99 3.72
C ARG A 8 4.43 -8.07 4.33
N GLY A 9 4.96 -9.27 4.44
CA GLY A 9 4.27 -10.36 5.12
C GLY A 9 4.81 -10.62 6.51
N ARG A 10 4.35 -11.72 7.07
CA ARG A 10 4.88 -12.27 8.32
C ARG A 10 6.35 -12.65 8.17
N SER A 11 6.66 -13.39 7.11
CA SER A 11 7.96 -14.03 6.88
C SER A 11 8.76 -13.42 5.73
N TRP A 12 8.12 -12.64 4.86
CA TRP A 12 8.76 -11.97 3.73
C TRP A 12 8.85 -10.45 3.93
N GLY A 13 9.90 -9.86 3.35
CA GLY A 13 10.21 -8.43 3.46
C GLY A 13 9.30 -7.55 2.61
N PHE A 14 9.65 -6.27 2.49
CA PHE A 14 8.86 -5.30 1.73
C PHE A 14 8.87 -5.62 0.22
N ARG A 15 7.71 -5.65 -0.41
CA ARG A 15 7.49 -6.01 -1.82
C ARG A 15 6.33 -5.23 -2.42
N PHE A 16 6.42 -4.98 -3.72
CA PHE A 16 5.29 -4.51 -4.52
C PHE A 16 4.37 -5.69 -4.83
N LEU A 17 3.09 -5.56 -4.47
CA LEU A 17 2.04 -6.51 -4.79
C LEU A 17 1.25 -6.07 -6.04
N LEU A 18 1.01 -4.76 -6.14
CA LEU A 18 0.43 -4.14 -7.34
C LEU A 18 1.42 -3.13 -7.89
N THR A 19 1.67 -3.17 -9.19
CA THR A 19 2.64 -2.29 -9.87
C THR A 19 1.98 -1.27 -10.77
N ALA A 20 0.65 -1.22 -10.86
CA ALA A 20 -0.06 -0.34 -11.78
C ALA A 20 0.33 -0.53 -13.27
N GLY A 21 0.86 -1.71 -13.63
CA GLY A 21 1.37 -2.03 -14.96
C GLY A 21 2.78 -1.49 -15.26
N PHE A 22 3.45 -0.87 -14.29
CA PHE A 22 4.86 -0.48 -14.43
C PHE A 22 5.77 -1.71 -14.36
N GLU A 23 6.78 -1.75 -15.22
CA GLU A 23 7.87 -2.74 -15.15
C GLU A 23 8.71 -2.54 -13.90
N ASP A 24 8.99 -1.27 -13.56
CA ASP A 24 9.59 -0.86 -12.29
C ASP A 24 8.71 0.18 -11.59
N PRO A 25 7.95 -0.18 -10.54
CA PRO A 25 7.12 0.76 -9.80
C PRO A 25 7.90 1.63 -8.80
N LEU A 26 9.19 1.36 -8.56
CA LEU A 26 9.98 2.06 -7.53
C LEU A 26 10.10 3.58 -7.78
N PRO A 27 10.41 4.07 -8.99
CA PRO A 27 10.50 5.51 -9.23
C PRO A 27 9.17 6.24 -8.97
N GLU A 28 8.06 5.58 -9.29
CA GLU A 28 6.71 6.14 -9.16
C GLU A 28 6.27 6.18 -7.69
N TYR A 29 6.67 5.14 -6.96
CA TYR A 29 6.54 5.03 -5.52
C TYR A 29 7.35 6.11 -4.79
N ASP A 30 8.65 6.21 -5.08
CA ASP A 30 9.56 7.15 -4.41
C ASP A 30 9.14 8.61 -4.68
N ALA A 31 8.75 8.93 -5.91
CA ALA A 31 8.28 10.27 -6.26
C ALA A 31 6.99 10.65 -5.51
N ALA A 32 6.13 9.69 -5.20
CA ALA A 32 4.89 9.95 -4.45
C ALA A 32 5.13 10.08 -2.94
N PHE A 33 6.08 9.31 -2.37
CA PHE A 33 6.42 9.36 -0.94
C PHE A 33 7.49 10.41 -0.60
N ALA A 34 8.10 11.05 -1.60
CA ALA A 34 9.08 12.11 -1.40
C ALA A 34 8.52 13.23 -0.52
N GLY A 35 9.11 13.44 0.65
CA GLY A 35 8.69 14.49 1.60
C GLY A 35 7.45 14.13 2.44
N ALA A 36 6.91 12.91 2.33
CA ALA A 36 5.73 12.47 3.08
C ALA A 36 6.02 12.16 4.57
N GLY A 37 7.30 12.08 4.94
CA GLY A 37 7.78 11.75 6.29
C GLY A 37 7.81 10.24 6.59
N ASP A 38 8.22 9.90 7.80
CA ASP A 38 8.43 8.50 8.24
C ASP A 38 7.37 8.02 9.25
N GLY A 39 6.26 8.74 9.37
CA GLY A 39 5.17 8.39 10.25
C GLY A 39 4.52 7.04 9.90
N PRO A 40 3.87 6.36 10.87
CA PRO A 40 3.15 5.12 10.63
C PRO A 40 1.88 5.32 9.80
N GLU A 41 1.35 6.55 9.77
CA GLU A 41 0.19 6.97 9.01
C GLU A 41 0.56 8.19 8.16
N ILE A 42 0.27 8.11 6.87
CA ILE A 42 0.59 9.16 5.89
C ILE A 42 -0.57 9.27 4.93
N CYS A 43 -1.02 10.50 4.68
CA CYS A 43 -1.79 10.86 3.50
C CYS A 43 -1.10 12.08 2.88
N HIS A 44 -0.36 11.86 1.79
CA HIS A 44 0.45 12.88 1.15
C HIS A 44 0.05 13.02 -0.31
N ARG A 45 -0.46 14.20 -0.67
CA ARG A 45 -0.91 14.50 -2.03
C ARG A 45 0.22 15.14 -2.83
N VAL A 46 0.52 14.56 -4.00
CA VAL A 46 1.51 15.09 -4.95
C VAL A 46 0.84 15.17 -6.33
N GLY A 47 0.43 16.37 -6.72
CA GLY A 47 -0.35 16.59 -7.94
C GLY A 47 -1.63 15.75 -7.96
N ALA A 48 -1.76 14.89 -8.97
CA ALA A 48 -2.91 13.99 -9.15
C ALA A 48 -2.78 12.63 -8.44
N ARG A 49 -1.76 12.46 -7.59
CA ARG A 49 -1.47 11.23 -6.85
C ARG A 49 -1.59 11.43 -5.35
N VAL A 50 -1.93 10.37 -4.64
CA VAL A 50 -1.86 10.31 -3.17
C VAL A 50 -0.97 9.14 -2.76
N ALA A 51 0.09 9.44 -2.02
CA ALA A 51 0.84 8.46 -1.25
C ALA A 51 0.13 8.26 0.10
N LEU A 52 -0.21 7.00 0.37
CA LEU A 52 -1.02 6.62 1.51
C LEU A 52 -0.29 5.52 2.28
N ARG A 53 -0.07 5.72 3.58
CA ARG A 53 0.43 4.70 4.50
C ARG A 53 -0.54 4.54 5.65
N PHE A 54 -0.83 3.30 6.01
CA PHE A 54 -1.54 2.98 7.24
C PHE A 54 -1.12 1.60 7.78
N PRO A 55 -1.19 1.38 9.10
CA PRO A 55 -0.99 0.05 9.68
C PRO A 55 -2.09 -0.92 9.24
N ASP A 56 -1.77 -2.22 9.14
CA ASP A 56 -2.75 -3.29 8.84
C ASP A 56 -3.98 -3.13 9.76
N PRO A 57 -5.18 -2.96 9.20
CA PRO A 57 -6.39 -2.67 9.99
C PRO A 57 -6.80 -3.79 10.96
N LEU A 58 -6.32 -5.02 10.73
CA LEU A 58 -6.54 -6.14 11.64
C LEU A 58 -5.36 -6.36 12.61
N GLY A 59 -4.39 -5.44 12.62
CA GLY A 59 -3.22 -5.48 13.49
C GLY A 59 -2.29 -6.65 13.21
N ARG A 60 -2.28 -7.19 11.99
CA ARG A 60 -1.37 -8.28 11.61
C ARG A 60 0.08 -7.83 11.73
N LYS A 61 0.94 -8.75 12.17
CA LYS A 61 2.33 -8.46 12.54
C LYS A 61 3.33 -9.27 11.73
N ASP A 62 4.48 -8.67 11.51
CA ASP A 62 5.65 -9.38 10.99
C ASP A 62 6.27 -10.32 12.05
N ARG A 63 7.28 -11.10 11.67
CA ARG A 63 7.99 -12.00 12.59
C ARG A 63 8.67 -11.28 13.78
N ALA A 64 8.97 -9.99 13.65
CA ALA A 64 9.53 -9.16 14.71
C ALA A 64 8.45 -8.58 15.65
N GLY A 65 7.16 -8.86 15.39
CA GLY A 65 6.05 -8.37 16.20
C GLY A 65 5.61 -6.93 15.87
N ARG A 66 6.11 -6.34 14.78
CA ARG A 66 5.71 -5.00 14.30
C ARG A 66 4.43 -5.12 13.49
N VAL A 67 3.50 -4.19 13.66
CA VAL A 67 2.32 -4.12 12.80
C VAL A 67 2.76 -3.85 11.36
N ILE A 68 2.23 -4.61 10.43
CA ILE A 68 2.57 -4.51 9.01
C ILE A 68 2.02 -3.19 8.46
N PRO A 69 2.84 -2.34 7.80
CA PRO A 69 2.33 -1.19 7.08
C PRO A 69 1.81 -1.61 5.69
N HIS A 70 0.76 -0.94 5.23
CA HIS A 70 0.37 -0.93 3.82
C HIS A 70 0.65 0.44 3.24
N GLU A 71 1.35 0.46 2.11
CA GLU A 71 1.68 1.67 1.39
C GLU A 71 1.09 1.61 -0.01
N PHE A 72 0.37 2.66 -0.38
CA PHE A 72 -0.28 2.77 -1.67
C PHE A 72 0.11 4.07 -2.35
N VAL A 73 0.34 4.00 -3.67
CA VAL A 73 0.28 5.18 -4.52
C VAL A 73 -0.98 5.09 -5.36
N VAL A 74 -1.87 6.03 -5.11
CA VAL A 74 -3.20 6.07 -5.71
C VAL A 74 -3.22 7.18 -6.76
N SER A 75 -3.75 6.90 -7.95
CA SER A 75 -3.84 7.90 -9.03
C SER A 75 -5.19 7.89 -9.77
N GLY A 76 -5.48 9.02 -10.43
CA GLY A 76 -6.73 9.23 -11.15
C GLY A 76 -7.91 9.46 -10.22
N SER A 77 -9.12 9.16 -10.67
CA SER A 77 -10.35 9.43 -9.91
C SER A 77 -10.45 8.72 -8.55
N LEU A 78 -9.64 7.69 -8.30
CA LEU A 78 -9.56 7.07 -6.97
C LEU A 78 -8.85 7.98 -5.95
N ALA A 79 -7.88 8.78 -6.42
CA ALA A 79 -7.13 9.70 -5.57
C ALA A 79 -7.96 10.95 -5.23
N GLU A 80 -8.98 11.31 -6.01
CA GLU A 80 -9.82 12.49 -5.76
C GLU A 80 -10.61 12.38 -4.46
N GLY A 81 -10.98 11.17 -4.05
CA GLY A 81 -11.73 10.91 -2.82
C GLY A 81 -10.90 10.64 -1.56
N ILE A 82 -9.58 10.84 -1.60
CA ILE A 82 -8.67 10.54 -0.48
C ILE A 82 -8.04 11.84 0.03
N GLU A 83 -8.57 12.40 1.10
CA GLU A 83 -8.02 13.59 1.75
C GLU A 83 -7.36 13.26 3.09
N SER A 84 -7.63 12.08 3.64
CA SER A 84 -7.11 11.59 4.90
C SER A 84 -6.76 10.11 4.85
N VAL A 85 -6.09 9.62 5.90
CA VAL A 85 -5.83 8.19 6.08
C VAL A 85 -7.13 7.40 6.24
N GLU A 86 -8.13 7.97 6.91
CA GLU A 86 -9.46 7.37 7.07
C GLU A 86 -10.18 7.22 5.73
N ASP A 87 -10.11 8.24 4.86
CA ASP A 87 -10.63 8.14 3.49
C ASP A 87 -9.90 7.05 2.72
N GLY A 88 -8.57 7.02 2.81
CA GLY A 88 -7.74 6.03 2.16
C GLY A 88 -8.08 4.61 2.59
N LEU A 89 -8.25 4.37 3.89
CA LEU A 89 -8.73 3.09 4.42
C LEU A 89 -10.09 2.72 3.84
N ARG A 90 -11.07 3.61 3.92
CA ARG A 90 -12.42 3.38 3.39
C ARG A 90 -12.41 3.08 1.88
N VAL A 91 -11.64 3.84 1.11
CA VAL A 91 -11.62 3.82 -0.36
C VAL A 91 -10.75 2.69 -0.92
N ILE A 92 -9.64 2.34 -0.26
CA ILE A 92 -8.68 1.33 -0.72
C ILE A 92 -8.90 -0.01 -0.04
N TRP A 93 -8.98 -0.06 1.29
CA TRP A 93 -9.08 -1.32 2.02
C TRP A 93 -10.39 -2.06 1.74
N SER A 94 -11.49 -1.31 1.54
CA SER A 94 -12.79 -1.89 1.18
C SER A 94 -12.88 -2.34 -0.28
N ARG A 95 -11.83 -2.15 -1.10
CA ARG A 95 -11.86 -2.60 -2.49
C ARG A 95 -11.74 -4.12 -2.55
N PRO A 96 -12.52 -4.76 -3.43
CA PRO A 96 -12.32 -6.18 -3.73
C PRO A 96 -10.86 -6.45 -4.11
N GLY A 97 -10.28 -7.47 -3.49
CA GLY A 97 -8.91 -7.92 -3.79
C GLY A 97 -7.79 -7.19 -3.03
N VAL A 98 -8.08 -6.26 -2.12
CA VAL A 98 -7.04 -5.72 -1.21
C VAL A 98 -7.00 -6.52 0.09
N ALA A 99 -8.02 -6.38 0.93
CA ALA A 99 -8.08 -7.05 2.23
C ALA A 99 -8.05 -8.59 2.11
N ASP A 100 -8.82 -9.14 1.17
CA ASP A 100 -8.92 -10.59 0.96
C ASP A 100 -7.64 -11.19 0.38
N GLU A 101 -6.98 -10.48 -0.54
CA GLU A 101 -5.68 -10.92 -1.08
C GLU A 101 -4.63 -10.91 0.02
N PHE A 102 -4.55 -9.82 0.79
CA PHE A 102 -3.60 -9.77 1.90
C PHE A 102 -3.85 -10.89 2.91
N ALA A 103 -5.12 -11.16 3.24
CA ALA A 103 -5.50 -12.25 4.13
C ALA A 103 -5.01 -13.63 3.64
N ARG A 104 -4.92 -13.85 2.33
CA ARG A 104 -4.37 -15.08 1.75
C ARG A 104 -2.84 -15.16 1.82
N ILE A 105 -2.16 -14.06 1.54
CA ILE A 105 -0.70 -14.08 1.31
C ILE A 105 0.14 -13.76 2.56
N TRP A 106 -0.42 -13.10 3.58
CA TRP A 106 0.40 -12.52 4.65
C TRP A 106 1.19 -13.56 5.47
N GLU A 107 0.66 -14.77 5.68
CA GLU A 107 1.38 -15.87 6.35
C GLU A 107 2.18 -16.76 5.40
N SER A 108 2.14 -16.50 4.10
CA SER A 108 2.93 -17.29 3.14
C SER A 108 4.42 -17.18 3.49
N PRO A 109 5.19 -18.27 3.37
CA PRO A 109 6.61 -18.25 3.69
C PRO A 109 7.42 -17.43 2.68
N GLU A 110 6.93 -17.36 1.44
CA GLU A 110 7.54 -16.65 0.32
C GLU A 110 6.67 -15.48 -0.12
N PRO A 111 7.27 -14.41 -0.69
CA PRO A 111 6.51 -13.31 -1.23
C PRO A 111 5.73 -13.77 -2.48
N PRO A 112 4.48 -13.30 -2.68
CA PRO A 112 3.77 -13.54 -3.91
C PRO A 112 4.42 -12.79 -5.08
N ALA A 113 4.07 -13.19 -6.31
CA ALA A 113 4.42 -12.42 -7.50
C ALA A 113 3.71 -11.06 -7.47
N ALA A 114 4.36 -10.04 -8.02
CA ALA A 114 3.71 -8.76 -8.27
C ALA A 114 2.77 -8.87 -9.47
N HIS A 115 1.65 -8.16 -9.43
CA HIS A 115 0.68 -8.14 -10.54
C HIS A 115 0.43 -6.69 -10.99
N GLY A 116 0.07 -6.52 -12.27
CA GLY A 116 -0.22 -5.23 -12.90
C GLY A 116 -1.61 -4.70 -12.58
#